data_AF-A0A7S0DD97-F1
#
_entry.id   AF-A0A7S0DD97-F1
#
_cell.length_a   1.000
_cell.length_b   1.000
_cell.length_c   1.000
_cell.angle_alpha   90.00
_cell.angle_beta   90.00
_cell.angle_gamma   90.00
#
_symmetry.space_group_name_H-M   'P 1'
#
loop_
_entity.id
_entity.type
_entity.pdbx_description
1 polymer ?
#
loop_
_entity_poly.entity_id
_entity_poly.type
_entity_poly.pdbx_seq_one_letter_code
_entity_poly.pdbx_strand_id
1 'polypeptide(L)'
;DKPRNHFVMASCGMETRDGWVEEVVADIEDISQFDSMFSKDAKWMKREMSTNCVSWLQELLPMNVRAKLVPFVYDLAATVYPDQKAVNAAYFAMRKVHSIGPKKPQINYVYRILRNKGKVPYNPELERFLIAKGVRSLSGVLVITVFTSPYPKYGNKIQRFSCKHNCYYCPNEPGLPRSYLSNEPGVRRGKRHKWVAVDQFYSRAWTHYLNGHPIDKIEILVLGGTWSEYPQEYQEEFLRDIFWSANTFFEAEPKREKRSLPEEQKINETTKARIIGLTLETRPDTVDAKEIERFRYYGCTRVQLGIQHTDDRILDKINRGCYTRDA
;
A
#
# COMPACT_ATOMS: atom_id res chain seq x y z
N ASP A 1 49.25 31.64 19.20
CA ASP A 1 49.21 30.18 19.36
C ASP A 1 47.92 29.73 20.03
N LYS A 2 47.15 28.84 19.38
CA LYS A 2 45.93 28.24 19.94
C LYS A 2 46.26 26.85 20.50
N PRO A 3 45.75 26.47 21.69
CA PRO A 3 46.06 25.18 22.30
C PRO A 3 45.33 24.04 21.57
N ARG A 4 46.05 22.93 21.36
CA ARG A 4 45.53 21.68 20.79
C ARG A 4 44.78 20.90 21.87
N ASN A 5 43.49 20.66 21.67
CA ASN A 5 42.75 19.68 22.47
C ASN A 5 43.02 18.28 21.92
N HIS A 6 43.71 17.47 22.72
CA HIS A 6 43.82 16.03 22.54
C HIS A 6 42.46 15.38 22.83
N PHE A 7 41.82 14.80 21.81
CA PHE A 7 40.73 13.86 22.00
C PHE A 7 41.30 12.48 22.33
N VAL A 8 40.93 11.98 23.51
CA VAL A 8 41.21 10.63 23.98
C VAL A 8 40.44 9.64 23.10
N MET A 9 41.16 8.80 22.36
CA MET A 9 40.61 7.65 21.64
C MET A 9 40.24 6.57 22.66
N ALA A 10 38.95 6.41 22.93
CA ALA A 10 38.43 5.19 23.56
C ALA A 10 38.36 4.09 22.49
N SER A 11 39.16 3.05 22.66
CA SER A 11 39.16 1.84 21.84
C SER A 11 37.88 1.03 22.05
N CYS A 12 36.87 1.28 21.21
CA CYS A 12 35.79 0.34 20.93
C CYS A 12 36.15 -0.37 19.62
N GLY A 13 36.01 -1.69 19.54
CA GLY A 13 36.44 -2.51 18.41
C GLY A 13 35.98 -1.92 17.08
N MET A 14 36.94 -1.58 16.21
CA MET A 14 36.68 -1.02 14.89
C MET A 14 36.14 -2.12 13.97
N GLU A 15 34.83 -2.29 13.91
CA GLU A 15 34.19 -2.76 12.67
C GLU A 15 34.52 -1.72 11.59
N THR A 16 35.26 -2.12 10.55
CA THR A 16 35.61 -1.22 9.45
C THR A 16 34.33 -0.74 8.75
N ARG A 17 34.34 0.50 8.24
CA ARG A 17 33.20 1.07 7.50
C ARG A 17 32.69 0.15 6.40
N ASP A 18 33.61 -0.55 5.74
CA ASP A 18 33.31 -1.48 4.67
C ASP A 18 32.64 -2.77 5.18
N GLY A 19 33.05 -3.30 6.34
CA GLY A 19 32.51 -4.54 6.91
C GLY A 19 31.03 -4.47 7.29
N TRP A 20 30.58 -3.39 7.93
CA TRP A 20 29.16 -3.25 8.28
C TRP A 20 28.31 -2.76 7.08
N VAL A 21 28.91 -2.09 6.09
CA VAL A 21 28.22 -1.77 4.83
C VAL A 21 27.92 -3.05 4.07
N GLU A 22 28.87 -3.99 3.99
CA GLU A 22 28.66 -5.32 3.41
C GLU A 22 27.56 -6.09 4.14
N GLU A 23 27.51 -6.03 5.47
CA GLU A 23 26.43 -6.62 6.28
C GLU A 23 25.05 -6.00 5.95
N VAL A 24 24.96 -4.67 5.85
CA VAL A 24 23.70 -3.98 5.50
C VAL A 24 23.30 -4.26 4.05
N VAL A 25 24.26 -4.36 3.14
CA VAL A 25 24.02 -4.74 1.75
C VAL A 25 23.51 -6.19 1.68
N ALA A 26 24.11 -7.11 2.42
CA ALA A 26 23.66 -8.50 2.52
C ALA A 26 22.23 -8.60 3.07
N ASP A 27 21.87 -7.80 4.06
CA ASP A 27 20.49 -7.73 4.59
C ASP A 27 19.48 -7.12 3.60
N ILE A 28 19.91 -6.13 2.81
CA ILE A 28 19.09 -5.59 1.71
C ILE A 28 18.93 -6.64 0.59
N GLU A 29 19.91 -7.51 0.44
CA GLU A 29 19.92 -8.64 -0.49
C GLU A 29 19.14 -9.85 0.04
N ASP A 30 18.91 -9.95 1.34
CA ASP A 30 18.02 -10.94 1.95
C ASP A 30 16.54 -10.59 1.69
N ILE A 31 16.02 -11.10 0.58
CA ILE A 31 14.62 -10.90 0.15
C ILE A 31 13.64 -11.75 0.99
N SER A 32 14.12 -12.61 1.90
CA SER A 32 13.26 -13.50 2.71
C SER A 32 12.24 -12.75 3.57
N GLN A 33 12.57 -11.53 3.98
CA GLN A 33 11.68 -10.63 4.71
C GLN A 33 10.49 -10.12 3.87
N PHE A 34 10.58 -10.19 2.54
CA PHE A 34 9.50 -9.78 1.61
C PHE A 34 8.71 -10.95 1.06
N ASP A 35 9.36 -12.09 0.80
CA ASP A 35 8.70 -13.31 0.33
C ASP A 35 7.67 -13.86 1.33
N SER A 36 7.84 -13.49 2.61
CA SER A 36 6.96 -13.86 3.72
C SER A 36 5.75 -12.92 3.88
N MET A 37 5.72 -11.77 3.19
CA MET A 37 4.67 -10.74 3.35
C MET A 37 3.32 -11.07 2.70
N PHE A 38 3.18 -12.20 2.01
CA PHE A 38 1.98 -12.59 1.26
C PHE A 38 1.48 -13.98 1.67
N SER A 39 0.17 -14.18 1.65
CA SER A 39 -0.54 -15.35 2.21
C SER A 39 0.07 -16.71 1.83
N LYS A 40 0.27 -17.58 2.83
CA LYS A 40 0.85 -18.93 2.68
C LYS A 40 -0.10 -19.95 2.01
N ASP A 41 -1.38 -19.65 1.85
CA ASP A 41 -2.41 -20.64 1.47
C ASP A 41 -2.50 -20.98 -0.01
N ALA A 42 -1.72 -20.32 -0.86
CA ALA A 42 -1.64 -20.68 -2.25
C ALA A 42 -0.48 -21.66 -2.46
N LYS A 43 -0.74 -22.97 -2.35
CA LYS A 43 0.22 -24.03 -2.77
C LYS A 43 0.69 -23.87 -4.23
N TRP A 44 -0.04 -23.12 -5.07
CA TRP A 44 0.36 -22.78 -6.44
C TRP A 44 1.31 -21.55 -6.54
N MET A 45 1.53 -20.78 -5.45
CA MET A 45 2.40 -19.59 -5.43
C MET A 45 3.91 -19.89 -5.40
N LYS A 46 4.36 -21.06 -4.93
CA LYS A 46 5.80 -21.35 -4.82
C LYS A 46 6.52 -21.47 -6.18
N ARG A 47 5.79 -21.62 -7.29
CA ARG A 47 6.37 -21.92 -8.61
C ARG A 47 6.31 -20.76 -9.60
N GLU A 48 5.47 -19.75 -9.34
CA GLU A 48 5.31 -18.55 -10.18
C GLU A 48 5.45 -17.21 -9.42
N MET A 49 5.67 -17.21 -8.10
CA MET A 49 5.65 -15.98 -7.28
C MET A 49 6.97 -15.61 -6.61
N SER A 50 8.00 -16.46 -6.69
CA SER A 50 9.41 -16.04 -6.49
C SER A 50 9.85 -14.97 -7.49
N THR A 51 9.00 -14.63 -8.47
CA THR A 51 9.24 -13.61 -9.49
C THR A 51 8.51 -12.29 -9.23
N ASN A 52 7.58 -12.13 -8.27
CA ASN A 52 6.81 -10.88 -8.12
C ASN A 52 7.24 -9.95 -6.95
N CYS A 53 7.67 -10.50 -5.81
CA CYS A 53 8.24 -9.68 -4.71
C CYS A 53 9.72 -9.40 -4.95
N VAL A 54 10.44 -10.45 -5.37
CA VAL A 54 11.78 -10.35 -5.93
C VAL A 54 11.79 -9.35 -7.10
N SER A 55 10.81 -9.36 -8.02
CA SER A 55 10.77 -8.33 -9.06
C SER A 55 10.43 -6.94 -8.53
N TRP A 56 9.58 -6.78 -7.52
CA TRP A 56 9.29 -5.44 -6.98
C TRP A 56 10.47 -4.83 -6.22
N LEU A 57 11.19 -5.62 -5.40
CA LEU A 57 12.42 -5.16 -4.75
C LEU A 57 13.55 -4.99 -5.77
N GLN A 58 13.62 -5.81 -6.82
CA GLN A 58 14.54 -5.60 -7.95
C GLN A 58 14.16 -4.36 -8.78
N GLU A 59 12.87 -4.06 -8.95
CA GLU A 59 12.36 -2.84 -9.59
C GLU A 59 12.69 -1.59 -8.76
N LEU A 60 12.53 -1.69 -7.43
CA LEU A 60 12.82 -0.62 -6.51
C LEU A 60 14.33 -0.42 -6.34
N LEU A 61 15.10 -1.50 -6.16
CA LEU A 61 16.53 -1.54 -5.90
C LEU A 61 17.21 -2.55 -6.83
N PRO A 62 17.46 -2.19 -8.09
CA PRO A 62 18.20 -3.05 -8.99
C PRO A 62 19.65 -3.21 -8.50
N MET A 63 20.24 -4.38 -8.71
CA MET A 63 21.54 -4.77 -8.11
C MET A 63 22.67 -3.75 -8.38
N ASN A 64 22.69 -3.16 -9.58
CA ASN A 64 23.65 -2.14 -9.98
C ASN A 64 23.58 -0.82 -9.16
N VAL A 65 22.48 -0.59 -8.44
CA VAL A 65 22.26 0.61 -7.62
C VAL A 65 22.60 0.35 -6.15
N ARG A 66 22.52 -0.91 -5.67
CA ARG A 66 22.62 -1.29 -4.25
C ARG A 66 23.95 -0.90 -3.60
N ALA A 67 25.07 -1.26 -4.24
CA ALA A 67 26.42 -1.03 -3.71
C ALA A 67 26.75 0.45 -3.47
N LYS A 68 26.20 1.36 -4.30
CA LYS A 68 26.40 2.81 -4.16
C LYS A 68 25.33 3.48 -3.30
N LEU A 69 24.15 2.87 -3.21
CA LEU A 69 23.02 3.46 -2.48
C LEU A 69 23.24 3.43 -0.97
N VAL A 70 23.74 2.33 -0.41
CA VAL A 70 23.96 2.23 1.05
C VAL A 70 24.95 3.29 1.55
N PRO A 71 26.15 3.44 0.95
CA PRO A 71 27.07 4.52 1.32
C PRO A 71 26.47 5.92 1.12
N PHE A 72 25.75 6.13 0.00
CA PHE A 72 25.06 7.40 -0.26
C PHE A 72 24.08 7.78 0.85
N VAL A 73 23.23 6.84 1.27
CA VAL A 73 22.20 7.10 2.27
C VAL A 73 22.82 7.25 3.66
N TYR A 74 23.85 6.46 3.99
CA TYR A 74 24.59 6.63 5.24
C TYR A 74 25.20 8.02 5.35
N ASP A 75 25.93 8.47 4.33
CA ASP A 75 26.59 9.78 4.36
C ASP A 75 25.57 10.94 4.40
N LEU A 76 24.43 10.78 3.71
CA LEU A 76 23.32 11.73 3.78
C LEU A 76 22.64 11.74 5.15
N ALA A 77 22.55 10.60 5.84
CA ALA A 77 21.79 10.47 7.08
C ALA A 77 22.64 10.61 8.35
N ALA A 78 23.97 10.51 8.25
CA ALA A 78 24.90 10.63 9.38
C ALA A 78 24.90 12.04 10.01
N THR A 79 24.51 13.06 9.24
CA THR A 79 24.41 14.46 9.71
C THR A 79 22.95 14.82 9.99
N VAL A 80 22.69 15.50 11.11
CA VAL A 80 21.37 16.09 11.41
C VAL A 80 21.30 17.50 10.82
N TYR A 81 20.25 17.81 10.08
CA TYR A 81 20.10 19.07 9.37
C TYR A 81 19.21 20.05 10.13
N PRO A 82 19.52 21.36 10.13
CA PRO A 82 18.70 22.37 10.78
C PRO A 82 17.42 22.72 9.99
N ASP A 83 17.45 22.59 8.65
CA ASP A 83 16.34 22.93 7.78
C ASP A 83 16.36 22.13 6.46
N GLN A 84 15.27 22.22 5.69
CA GLN A 84 15.12 21.58 4.38
C GLN A 84 16.15 22.04 3.33
N LYS A 85 16.66 23.28 3.43
CA LYS A 85 17.62 23.82 2.47
C LYS A 85 18.97 23.15 2.64
N ALA A 86 19.39 22.91 3.88
CA ALA A 86 20.58 22.15 4.24
C ALA A 86 20.48 20.70 3.77
N VAL A 87 19.33 20.03 3.97
CA VAL A 87 19.11 18.67 3.44
C VAL A 87 19.27 18.64 1.93
N ASN A 88 18.66 19.61 1.22
CA ASN A 88 18.69 19.65 -0.23
C ASN A 88 20.12 19.88 -0.76
N ALA A 89 20.87 20.78 -0.15
CA ALA A 89 22.27 21.02 -0.49
C ALA A 89 23.13 19.75 -0.28
N ALA A 90 22.96 19.08 0.86
CA ALA A 90 23.66 17.83 1.15
C ALA A 90 23.27 16.70 0.18
N TYR A 91 21.99 16.56 -0.16
CA TYR A 91 21.51 15.61 -1.16
C TYR A 91 22.23 15.80 -2.51
N PHE A 92 22.32 17.02 -3.02
CA PHE A 92 23.03 17.29 -4.27
C PHE A 92 24.55 17.08 -4.17
N ALA A 93 25.16 17.36 -3.01
CA ALA A 93 26.56 17.05 -2.78
C ALA A 93 26.81 15.53 -2.81
N MET A 94 26.00 14.75 -2.09
CA MET A 94 26.11 13.29 -2.06
C MET A 94 25.90 12.65 -3.42
N ARG A 95 25.05 13.23 -4.28
CA ARG A 95 24.87 12.75 -5.66
C ARG A 95 26.16 12.84 -6.48
N LYS A 96 26.95 13.89 -6.26
CA LYS A 96 28.25 14.08 -6.92
C LYS A 96 29.30 13.12 -6.35
N VAL A 97 29.39 13.02 -5.02
CA VAL A 97 30.35 12.14 -4.33
C VAL A 97 30.17 10.68 -4.75
N HIS A 98 28.94 10.18 -4.71
CA HIS A 98 28.63 8.78 -4.98
C HIS A 98 28.30 8.50 -6.45
N SER A 99 28.21 9.54 -7.29
CA SER A 99 27.87 9.45 -8.72
C SER A 99 26.59 8.63 -8.98
N ILE A 100 25.54 8.93 -8.22
CA ILE A 100 24.24 8.24 -8.25
C ILE A 100 23.09 9.25 -8.08
N GLY A 101 21.94 8.99 -8.69
CA GLY A 101 20.74 9.82 -8.57
C GLY A 101 19.54 9.02 -8.05
N PRO A 102 19.51 8.63 -6.77
CA PRO A 102 18.49 7.74 -6.27
C PRO A 102 17.14 8.45 -6.08
N LYS A 103 16.05 7.71 -6.32
CA LYS A 103 14.68 8.15 -6.07
C LYS A 103 14.43 8.17 -4.55
N LYS A 104 13.57 9.09 -4.08
CA LYS A 104 13.19 9.18 -2.65
C LYS A 104 12.76 7.82 -2.03
N PRO A 105 11.95 6.97 -2.71
CA PRO A 105 11.63 5.63 -2.20
C PRO A 105 12.84 4.74 -1.90
N GLN A 106 13.88 4.80 -2.75
CA GLN A 106 15.11 4.02 -2.58
C GLN A 106 15.86 4.51 -1.34
N ILE A 107 15.94 5.83 -1.18
CA ILE A 107 16.59 6.47 -0.03
C ILE A 107 15.82 6.15 1.26
N ASN A 108 14.49 6.30 1.27
CA ASN A 108 13.65 6.01 2.43
C ASN A 108 13.78 4.56 2.90
N TYR A 109 13.84 3.61 1.96
CA TYR A 109 14.00 2.21 2.31
C TYR A 109 15.28 1.96 3.09
N VAL A 110 16.42 2.36 2.50
CA VAL A 110 17.74 2.17 3.12
C VAL A 110 17.87 2.99 4.41
N TYR A 111 17.37 4.22 4.43
CA TYR A 111 17.39 5.08 5.62
C TYR A 111 16.68 4.42 6.81
N ARG A 112 15.53 3.79 6.57
CA ARG A 112 14.76 3.10 7.62
C ARG A 112 15.50 1.88 8.15
N ILE A 113 16.14 1.08 7.29
CA ILE A 113 16.98 -0.04 7.71
C ILE A 113 18.13 0.45 8.59
N LEU A 114 18.88 1.46 8.13
CA LEU A 114 20.00 2.04 8.87
C LEU A 114 19.55 2.62 10.22
N ARG A 115 18.39 3.28 10.27
CA ARG A 115 17.82 3.81 11.52
C ARG A 115 17.45 2.68 12.47
N ASN A 116 16.77 1.64 12.00
CA ASN A 116 16.35 0.51 12.84
C ASN A 116 17.55 -0.25 13.42
N LYS A 117 18.65 -0.33 12.69
CA LYS A 117 19.93 -0.86 13.17
C LYS A 117 20.73 0.10 14.05
N GLY A 118 20.25 1.32 14.28
CA GLY A 118 20.96 2.34 15.07
C GLY A 118 22.22 2.91 14.41
N LYS A 119 22.43 2.69 13.10
CA LYS A 119 23.62 3.16 12.38
C LYS A 119 23.55 4.64 12.00
N VAL A 120 22.36 5.25 11.99
CA VAL A 120 22.15 6.68 11.70
C VAL A 120 21.13 7.30 12.67
N PRO A 121 21.27 8.60 13.01
CA PRO A 121 20.36 9.27 13.94
C PRO A 121 18.97 9.56 13.36
N TYR A 122 18.03 9.87 14.25
CA TYR A 122 16.74 10.45 13.88
C TYR A 122 16.95 11.83 13.23
N ASN A 123 16.38 12.03 12.05
CA ASN A 123 16.55 13.27 11.29
C ASN A 123 15.18 13.74 10.74
N PRO A 124 14.49 14.66 11.44
CA PRO A 124 13.13 15.08 11.06
C PRO A 124 13.11 15.84 9.75
N GLU A 125 14.15 16.64 9.47
CA GLU A 125 14.26 17.36 8.20
C GLU A 125 14.50 16.41 7.03
N LEU A 126 15.35 15.40 7.21
CA LEU A 126 15.56 14.39 6.18
C LEU A 126 14.26 13.61 5.92
N GLU A 127 13.54 13.18 6.96
CA GLU A 127 12.27 12.48 6.78
C GLU A 127 11.25 13.33 6.02
N ARG A 128 11.09 14.61 6.39
CA ARG A 128 10.24 15.56 5.67
C ARG A 128 10.66 15.72 4.21
N PHE A 129 11.97 15.84 3.95
CA PHE A 129 12.51 15.95 2.61
C PHE A 129 12.22 14.69 1.78
N LEU A 130 12.27 13.51 2.39
CA LEU A 130 12.05 12.24 1.71
C LEU A 130 10.58 11.91 1.44
N ILE A 131 9.63 12.71 1.93
CA ILE A 131 8.22 12.57 1.53
C ILE A 131 8.08 12.91 0.05
N ALA A 132 7.60 11.95 -0.73
CA ALA A 132 7.23 12.16 -2.12
C ALA A 132 5.75 12.56 -2.18
N LYS A 133 5.41 13.58 -3.00
CA LYS A 133 4.02 14.03 -3.21
C LYS A 133 3.27 14.33 -1.89
N GLY A 134 3.83 15.22 -1.05
CA GLY A 134 3.33 15.53 0.30
C GLY A 134 1.83 15.88 0.38
N VAL A 135 1.24 16.43 -0.69
CA VAL A 135 -0.21 16.69 -0.80
C VAL A 135 -1.09 15.47 -0.48
N ARG A 136 -0.59 14.25 -0.66
CA ARG A 136 -1.35 13.00 -0.45
C ARG A 136 -1.63 12.62 1.00
N SER A 137 -0.87 13.17 1.95
CA SER A 137 -1.07 12.92 3.38
C SER A 137 -1.27 14.21 4.16
N LEU A 138 -1.57 15.32 3.46
CA LEU A 138 -1.79 16.63 4.08
C LEU A 138 -3.00 16.61 5.02
N SER A 139 -4.05 15.87 4.63
CA SER A 139 -5.25 15.66 5.45
C SER A 139 -5.03 14.73 6.65
N GLY A 140 -3.85 14.11 6.76
CA GLY A 140 -3.58 13.09 7.77
C GLY A 140 -4.31 11.77 7.56
N VAL A 141 -4.95 11.56 6.40
CA VAL A 141 -5.63 10.31 6.04
C VAL A 141 -5.07 9.79 4.72
N LEU A 142 -4.64 8.53 4.71
CA LEU A 142 -4.19 7.85 3.50
C LEU A 142 -5.31 7.06 2.85
N VAL A 143 -5.56 7.32 1.58
CA VAL A 143 -6.54 6.57 0.79
C VAL A 143 -5.89 5.38 0.12
N ILE A 144 -6.38 4.18 0.43
CA ILE A 144 -6.01 2.92 -0.20
C ILE A 144 -7.20 2.40 -1.00
N THR A 145 -7.05 2.42 -2.33
CA THR A 145 -8.05 1.89 -3.26
C THR A 145 -7.75 0.44 -3.62
N VAL A 146 -8.76 -0.43 -3.47
CA VAL A 146 -8.72 -1.86 -3.80
C VAL A 146 -9.86 -2.21 -4.74
N PHE A 147 -9.65 -3.21 -5.58
CA PHE A 147 -10.61 -3.64 -6.60
C PHE A 147 -11.11 -5.05 -6.31
N THR A 148 -12.42 -5.24 -6.34
CA THR A 148 -13.04 -6.56 -6.28
C THR A 148 -12.78 -7.35 -7.57
N SER A 149 -12.95 -8.67 -7.51
CA SER A 149 -12.76 -9.55 -8.66
C SER A 149 -13.88 -9.35 -9.69
N PRO A 150 -13.59 -9.42 -11.00
CA PRO A 150 -14.63 -9.61 -12.02
C PRO A 150 -15.35 -10.96 -11.88
N TYR A 151 -14.67 -11.94 -11.29
CA TYR A 151 -15.12 -13.31 -11.15
C TYR A 151 -14.93 -13.77 -9.69
N PRO A 152 -15.74 -13.27 -8.74
CA PRO A 152 -15.58 -13.61 -7.33
C PRO A 152 -15.89 -15.10 -7.14
N LYS A 153 -15.02 -15.77 -6.37
CA LYS A 153 -15.19 -17.17 -5.97
C LYS A 153 -15.75 -17.20 -4.56
N TYR A 154 -16.70 -18.10 -4.31
CA TYR A 154 -17.34 -18.25 -3.01
C TYR A 154 -17.84 -19.70 -2.88
N GLY A 155 -17.41 -20.38 -1.80
CA GLY A 155 -17.55 -21.84 -1.70
C GLY A 155 -17.02 -22.54 -2.97
N ASN A 156 -17.86 -23.36 -3.58
CA ASN A 156 -17.54 -24.07 -4.84
C ASN A 156 -18.06 -23.36 -6.10
N LYS A 157 -18.49 -22.11 -6.00
CA LYS A 157 -19.13 -21.34 -7.09
C LYS A 157 -18.27 -20.15 -7.53
N ILE A 158 -18.50 -19.72 -8.76
CA ILE A 158 -17.85 -18.55 -9.35
C ILE A 158 -18.94 -17.69 -9.99
N GLN A 159 -19.10 -16.45 -9.52
CA GLN A 159 -19.96 -15.48 -10.20
C GLN A 159 -19.24 -14.96 -11.45
N ARG A 160 -19.97 -14.81 -12.56
CA ARG A 160 -19.37 -14.41 -13.86
C ARG A 160 -19.50 -12.92 -14.18
N PHE A 161 -20.03 -12.14 -13.24
CA PHE A 161 -20.26 -10.71 -13.39
C PHE A 161 -19.89 -9.97 -12.10
N SER A 162 -19.59 -8.69 -12.26
CA SER A 162 -19.31 -7.72 -11.18
C SER A 162 -20.42 -6.66 -11.05
N CYS A 163 -21.26 -6.53 -12.08
CA CYS A 163 -22.48 -5.73 -12.10
C CYS A 163 -23.49 -6.43 -13.00
N LYS A 164 -24.76 -6.57 -12.57
CA LYS A 164 -25.82 -7.25 -13.35
C LYS A 164 -26.32 -6.42 -14.53
N HIS A 165 -25.91 -5.15 -14.61
CA HIS A 165 -26.51 -4.18 -15.51
C HIS A 165 -25.60 -3.80 -16.66
N ASN A 166 -26.21 -3.37 -17.76
CA ASN A 166 -25.52 -3.07 -19.01
C ASN A 166 -25.75 -1.60 -19.42
N CYS A 167 -25.37 -0.67 -18.56
CA CYS A 167 -25.42 0.76 -18.87
C CYS A 167 -24.51 1.06 -20.07
N TYR A 168 -24.98 1.86 -21.03
CA TYR A 168 -24.33 2.00 -22.34
C TYR A 168 -22.92 2.59 -22.28
N TYR A 169 -22.65 3.46 -21.31
CA TYR A 169 -21.34 4.09 -21.15
C TYR A 169 -20.38 3.30 -20.26
N CYS A 170 -20.85 2.25 -19.57
CA CYS A 170 -19.99 1.45 -18.70
C CYS A 170 -19.13 0.52 -19.55
N PRO A 171 -17.78 0.67 -19.57
CA PRO A 171 -16.93 -0.27 -20.27
C PRO A 171 -17.06 -1.69 -19.70
N ASN A 172 -16.84 -2.67 -20.56
CA ASN A 172 -16.96 -4.10 -20.25
C ASN A 172 -15.75 -4.87 -20.83
N GLU A 173 -14.55 -4.47 -20.43
CA GLU A 173 -13.32 -5.13 -20.89
C GLU A 173 -13.21 -6.53 -20.27
N PRO A 174 -12.96 -7.59 -21.07
CA PRO A 174 -12.85 -8.95 -20.56
C PRO A 174 -11.80 -9.09 -19.44
N GLY A 175 -12.19 -9.76 -18.35
CA GLY A 175 -11.32 -9.98 -17.21
C GLY A 175 -11.11 -8.76 -16.30
N LEU A 176 -11.92 -7.70 -16.45
CA LEU A 176 -11.98 -6.57 -15.54
C LEU A 176 -13.37 -6.43 -14.90
N PRO A 177 -13.45 -5.88 -13.69
CA PRO A 177 -14.73 -5.45 -13.13
C PRO A 177 -15.42 -4.42 -14.04
N ARG A 178 -16.77 -4.42 -14.05
CA ARG A 178 -17.56 -3.56 -14.93
C ARG A 178 -17.28 -2.08 -14.63
N SER A 179 -17.28 -1.25 -15.66
CA SER A 179 -17.01 0.21 -15.57
C SER A 179 -15.53 0.60 -15.46
N TYR A 180 -14.61 -0.35 -15.41
CA TYR A 180 -13.18 -0.08 -15.27
C TYR A 180 -12.38 -0.43 -16.54
N LEU A 181 -11.29 0.31 -16.78
CA LEU A 181 -10.40 0.13 -17.93
C LEU A 181 -9.00 -0.34 -17.52
N SER A 182 -8.37 -1.17 -18.34
CA SER A 182 -7.06 -1.78 -18.03
C SER A 182 -5.90 -0.80 -17.92
N ASN A 183 -6.02 0.42 -18.43
CA ASN A 183 -4.97 1.44 -18.36
C ASN A 183 -4.96 2.21 -17.03
N GLU A 184 -6.03 2.12 -16.24
CA GLU A 184 -6.15 2.82 -14.97
C GLU A 184 -5.13 2.31 -13.94
N PRO A 185 -4.41 3.19 -13.21
CA PRO A 185 -3.38 2.76 -12.26
C PRO A 185 -3.88 1.85 -11.13
N GLY A 186 -5.12 2.04 -10.69
CA GLY A 186 -5.77 1.20 -9.68
C GLY A 186 -6.06 -0.20 -10.21
N VAL A 187 -6.72 -0.27 -11.37
CA VAL A 187 -7.11 -1.50 -12.05
C VAL A 187 -5.88 -2.32 -12.45
N ARG A 188 -4.82 -1.68 -12.96
CA ARG A 188 -3.55 -2.36 -13.27
C ARG A 188 -2.95 -3.07 -12.05
N ARG A 189 -3.05 -2.46 -10.86
CA ARG A 189 -2.61 -3.09 -9.60
C ARG A 189 -3.51 -4.27 -9.24
N GLY A 190 -4.83 -4.11 -9.34
CA GLY A 190 -5.79 -5.19 -9.13
C GLY A 190 -5.52 -6.39 -10.04
N LYS A 191 -5.35 -6.15 -11.35
CA LYS A 191 -5.02 -7.17 -12.35
C LYS A 191 -3.69 -7.88 -12.07
N ARG A 192 -2.63 -7.12 -11.74
CA ARG A 192 -1.32 -7.67 -11.36
C ARG A 192 -1.43 -8.63 -10.17
N HIS A 193 -2.23 -8.26 -9.18
CA HIS A 193 -2.45 -9.03 -7.95
C HIS A 193 -3.65 -9.97 -8.02
N LYS A 194 -4.14 -10.28 -9.23
CA LYS A 194 -5.24 -11.23 -9.48
C LYS A 194 -6.48 -10.97 -8.59
N TRP A 195 -6.73 -9.70 -8.26
CA TRP A 195 -7.86 -9.23 -7.45
C TRP A 195 -7.86 -9.72 -5.99
N VAL A 196 -6.72 -10.17 -5.48
CA VAL A 196 -6.55 -10.58 -4.08
C VAL A 196 -6.50 -9.33 -3.19
N ALA A 197 -7.36 -9.27 -2.17
CA ALA A 197 -7.47 -8.12 -1.26
C ALA A 197 -6.15 -7.81 -0.54
N VAL A 198 -5.55 -8.84 0.06
CA VAL A 198 -4.28 -8.76 0.82
C VAL A 198 -3.18 -8.14 -0.03
N ASP A 199 -2.95 -8.70 -1.20
CA ASP A 199 -1.86 -8.30 -2.09
C ASP A 199 -2.03 -6.86 -2.60
N GLN A 200 -3.27 -6.47 -2.92
CA GLN A 200 -3.60 -5.11 -3.32
C GLN A 200 -3.37 -4.10 -2.19
N PHE A 201 -3.79 -4.43 -0.97
CA PHE A 201 -3.58 -3.59 0.21
C PHE A 201 -2.09 -3.41 0.47
N TYR A 202 -1.33 -4.51 0.59
CA TYR A 202 0.10 -4.44 0.88
C TYR A 202 0.88 -3.69 -0.18
N SER A 203 0.65 -3.99 -1.46
CA SER A 203 1.31 -3.28 -2.55
C SER A 203 1.10 -1.77 -2.47
N ARG A 204 -0.12 -1.34 -2.10
CA ARG A 204 -0.43 0.08 -1.98
C ARG A 204 0.12 0.70 -0.69
N ALA A 205 -0.01 0.03 0.45
CA ALA A 205 0.49 0.47 1.74
C ALA A 205 2.02 0.63 1.72
N TRP A 206 2.75 -0.36 1.17
CA TRP A 206 4.20 -0.27 1.00
C TRP A 206 4.60 0.87 0.07
N THR A 207 3.88 1.05 -1.04
CA THR A 207 4.12 2.19 -1.93
C THR A 207 4.01 3.52 -1.17
N HIS A 208 3.02 3.68 -0.30
CA HIS A 208 2.90 4.89 0.53
C HIS A 208 4.03 5.00 1.57
N TYR A 209 4.34 3.91 2.25
CA TYR A 209 5.35 3.86 3.31
C TYR A 209 6.76 4.20 2.77
N LEU A 210 7.12 3.65 1.61
CA LEU A 210 8.37 3.99 0.91
C LEU A 210 8.39 5.43 0.41
N ASN A 211 7.25 5.98 0.03
CA ASN A 211 7.15 7.40 -0.32
C ASN A 211 7.22 8.32 0.91
N GLY A 212 7.44 7.78 2.12
CA GLY A 212 7.62 8.53 3.36
C GLY A 212 6.31 8.88 4.05
N HIS A 213 5.16 8.40 3.57
CA HIS A 213 3.88 8.67 4.22
C HIS A 213 3.67 7.75 5.43
N PRO A 214 3.12 8.27 6.55
CA PRO A 214 2.77 7.46 7.71
C PRO A 214 1.60 6.55 7.38
N ILE A 215 1.70 5.25 7.73
CA ILE A 215 0.62 4.28 7.56
C ILE A 215 -0.10 4.11 8.90
N ASP A 216 -0.79 5.15 9.35
CA ASP A 216 -1.42 5.20 10.67
C ASP A 216 -2.95 5.33 10.61
N LYS A 217 -3.45 6.12 9.65
CA LYS A 217 -4.89 6.36 9.41
C LYS A 217 -5.22 6.13 7.95
N ILE A 218 -6.04 5.12 7.70
CA ILE A 218 -6.33 4.63 6.36
C ILE A 218 -7.83 4.74 6.09
N GLU A 219 -8.16 5.32 4.94
CA GLU A 219 -9.48 5.20 4.34
C GLU A 219 -9.40 4.19 3.20
N ILE A 220 -10.19 3.12 3.29
CA ILE A 220 -10.32 2.11 2.25
C ILE A 220 -11.40 2.55 1.26
N LEU A 221 -11.08 2.47 -0.03
CA LEU A 221 -12.05 2.64 -1.11
C LEU A 221 -12.14 1.33 -1.89
N VAL A 222 -13.27 0.65 -1.78
CA VAL A 222 -13.54 -0.60 -2.50
C VAL A 222 -14.29 -0.27 -3.78
N LEU A 223 -13.63 -0.56 -4.90
CA LEU A 223 -14.10 -0.31 -6.26
C LEU A 223 -14.28 -1.62 -7.01
N GLY A 224 -14.98 -1.57 -8.15
CA GLY A 224 -14.96 -2.65 -9.12
C GLY A 224 -16.28 -2.83 -9.86
N GLY A 225 -17.39 -2.94 -9.16
CA GLY A 225 -18.69 -3.12 -9.79
C GLY A 225 -19.77 -2.61 -8.86
N THR A 226 -20.89 -3.31 -8.81
CA THR A 226 -21.90 -3.01 -7.80
C THR A 226 -21.60 -3.84 -6.55
N TRP A 227 -21.08 -3.23 -5.49
CA TRP A 227 -20.72 -3.96 -4.26
C TRP A 227 -21.84 -4.89 -3.79
N SER A 228 -23.07 -4.37 -3.72
CA SER A 228 -24.28 -5.08 -3.25
C SER A 228 -24.72 -6.26 -4.12
N GLU A 229 -24.12 -6.45 -5.30
CA GLU A 229 -24.42 -7.59 -6.18
C GLU A 229 -23.39 -8.71 -6.08
N TYR A 230 -22.35 -8.53 -5.26
CA TYR A 230 -21.41 -9.59 -4.94
C TYR A 230 -22.00 -10.59 -3.94
N PRO A 231 -21.59 -11.87 -3.98
CA PRO A 231 -21.96 -12.85 -2.97
C PRO A 231 -21.52 -12.41 -1.57
N GLN A 232 -22.36 -12.60 -0.56
CA GLN A 232 -22.09 -12.11 0.80
C GLN A 232 -20.85 -12.75 1.43
N GLU A 233 -20.61 -14.03 1.15
CA GLU A 233 -19.41 -14.72 1.61
C GLU A 233 -18.15 -14.11 1.02
N TYR A 234 -18.18 -13.74 -0.27
CA TYR A 234 -17.07 -13.05 -0.91
C TYR A 234 -16.86 -11.64 -0.33
N GLN A 235 -17.95 -10.89 -0.11
CA GLN A 235 -17.90 -9.55 0.50
C GLN A 235 -17.22 -9.61 1.88
N GLU A 236 -17.65 -10.53 2.73
CA GLU A 236 -17.12 -10.70 4.08
C GLU A 236 -15.64 -11.14 4.05
N GLU A 237 -15.28 -12.13 3.25
CA GLU A 237 -13.89 -12.58 3.10
C GLU A 237 -12.98 -11.45 2.60
N PHE A 238 -13.44 -10.69 1.60
CA PHE A 238 -12.67 -9.60 1.02
C PHE A 238 -12.39 -8.49 2.03
N LEU A 239 -13.38 -8.11 2.84
CA LEU A 239 -13.19 -7.11 3.89
C LEU A 239 -12.39 -7.64 5.07
N ARG A 240 -12.63 -8.89 5.52
CA ARG A 240 -11.82 -9.55 6.55
C ARG A 240 -10.34 -9.50 6.19
N ASP A 241 -10.03 -9.85 4.94
CA ASP A 241 -8.67 -9.86 4.42
C ASP A 241 -8.04 -8.46 4.41
N ILE A 242 -8.82 -7.40 4.15
CA ILE A 242 -8.35 -6.00 4.24
C ILE A 242 -8.03 -5.63 5.69
N PHE A 243 -8.93 -5.90 6.64
CA PHE A 243 -8.69 -5.61 8.06
C PHE A 243 -7.48 -6.41 8.58
N TRP A 244 -7.39 -7.70 8.25
CA TRP A 244 -6.24 -8.53 8.60
C TRP A 244 -4.93 -7.97 8.04
N SER A 245 -4.93 -7.48 6.78
CA SER A 245 -3.74 -6.89 6.17
C SER A 245 -3.31 -5.61 6.86
N ALA A 246 -4.26 -4.76 7.27
CA ALA A 246 -3.97 -3.57 8.05
C ALA A 246 -3.41 -3.94 9.43
N ASN A 247 -4.03 -4.90 10.12
CA ASN A 247 -3.62 -5.38 11.43
C ASN A 247 -2.19 -5.91 11.44
N THR A 248 -1.83 -6.68 10.42
CA THR A 248 -0.57 -7.42 10.33
C THR A 248 0.51 -6.69 9.51
N PHE A 249 0.25 -5.47 9.01
CA PHE A 249 1.18 -4.72 8.15
C PHE A 249 2.55 -4.47 8.79
N PHE A 250 2.58 -4.19 10.09
CA PHE A 250 3.81 -3.94 10.85
C PHE A 250 4.24 -5.13 11.74
N GLU A 251 3.53 -6.25 11.67
CA GLU A 251 3.90 -7.46 12.40
C GLU A 251 5.08 -8.15 11.70
N ALA A 252 6.01 -8.66 12.50
CA ALA A 252 7.09 -9.52 12.02
C ALA A 252 6.52 -10.88 11.58
N GLU A 253 7.30 -11.60 10.79
CA GLU A 253 6.92 -12.91 10.28
C GLU A 253 7.27 -14.02 11.28
N PRO A 254 6.49 -15.11 11.36
CA PRO A 254 5.28 -15.38 10.57
C PRO A 254 4.06 -14.58 11.04
N LYS A 255 3.29 -14.02 10.10
CA LYS A 255 1.99 -13.40 10.42
C LYS A 255 1.02 -14.39 11.06
N ARG A 256 0.19 -13.89 11.96
CA ARG A 256 -0.90 -14.66 12.57
C ARG A 256 -1.96 -15.07 11.55
N GLU A 257 -2.68 -16.14 11.86
CA GLU A 257 -3.84 -16.58 11.08
C GLU A 257 -4.96 -15.52 11.05
N LYS A 258 -5.79 -15.62 10.00
CA LYS A 258 -6.98 -14.78 9.81
C LYS A 258 -8.07 -15.19 10.80
N ARG A 259 -8.71 -14.21 11.43
CA ARG A 259 -9.88 -14.39 12.30
C ARG A 259 -11.17 -13.99 11.59
N SER A 260 -12.32 -14.11 12.25
CA SER A 260 -13.58 -13.61 11.68
C SER A 260 -13.52 -12.10 11.42
N LEU A 261 -14.37 -11.58 10.53
CA LEU A 261 -14.42 -10.15 10.24
C LEU A 261 -14.61 -9.29 11.52
N PRO A 262 -15.54 -9.61 12.44
CA PRO A 262 -15.70 -8.85 13.68
C PRO A 262 -14.46 -8.84 14.57
N GLU A 263 -13.74 -9.97 14.65
CA GLU A 263 -12.50 -10.05 15.41
C GLU A 263 -11.39 -9.21 14.77
N GLU A 264 -11.29 -9.23 13.44
CA GLU A 264 -10.32 -8.40 12.70
C GLU A 264 -10.61 -6.91 12.85
N GLN A 265 -11.89 -6.50 12.79
CA GLN A 265 -12.31 -5.14 13.09
C GLN A 265 -11.93 -4.74 14.52
N LYS A 266 -12.15 -5.62 15.50
CA LYS A 266 -11.83 -5.37 16.91
C LYS A 266 -10.34 -5.16 17.14
N ILE A 267 -9.49 -5.97 16.51
CA ILE A 267 -8.03 -5.81 16.56
C ILE A 267 -7.62 -4.48 15.90
N ASN A 268 -8.31 -4.09 14.83
CA ASN A 268 -7.97 -2.88 14.08
C ASN A 268 -8.19 -1.58 14.86
N GLU A 269 -9.05 -1.58 15.88
CA GLU A 269 -9.28 -0.43 16.76
C GLU A 269 -7.98 0.10 17.41
N THR A 270 -7.02 -0.79 17.69
CA THR A 270 -5.79 -0.47 18.45
C THR A 270 -4.49 -0.72 17.69
N THR A 271 -4.56 -1.20 16.44
CA THR A 271 -3.35 -1.43 15.64
C THR A 271 -2.66 -0.12 15.22
N LYS A 272 -1.44 -0.24 14.71
CA LYS A 272 -0.68 0.91 14.16
C LYS A 272 -1.30 1.45 12.88
N ALA A 273 -1.70 0.56 11.96
CA ALA A 273 -2.32 0.91 10.68
C ALA A 273 -3.85 0.79 10.77
N ARG A 274 -4.52 1.84 11.22
CA ARG A 274 -5.95 1.82 11.51
C ARG A 274 -6.78 2.18 10.29
N ILE A 275 -7.81 1.38 10.02
CA ILE A 275 -8.85 1.69 9.04
C ILE A 275 -9.86 2.57 9.77
N ILE A 276 -9.81 3.87 9.46
CA ILE A 276 -10.70 4.88 10.04
C ILE A 276 -11.93 5.14 9.16
N GLY A 277 -11.94 4.62 7.94
CA GLY A 277 -13.05 4.75 7.02
C GLY A 277 -13.04 3.64 5.98
N LEU A 278 -14.23 3.19 5.62
CA LEU A 278 -14.47 2.23 4.55
C LEU A 278 -15.54 2.80 3.64
N THR A 279 -15.17 2.98 2.37
CA THR A 279 -16.07 3.43 1.30
C THR A 279 -16.41 2.26 0.39
N LEU A 280 -17.71 1.99 0.23
CA LEU A 280 -18.24 0.98 -0.67
C LEU A 280 -18.98 1.65 -1.83
N GLU A 281 -18.66 1.28 -3.07
CA GLU A 281 -19.36 1.74 -4.28
C GLU A 281 -20.53 0.81 -4.62
N THR A 282 -21.73 1.36 -4.76
CA THR A 282 -22.90 0.57 -5.16
C THR A 282 -23.92 1.39 -5.96
N ARG A 283 -25.02 0.74 -6.36
CA ARG A 283 -26.12 1.39 -7.08
C ARG A 283 -27.27 1.74 -6.11
N PRO A 284 -28.02 2.83 -6.37
CA PRO A 284 -29.15 3.23 -5.52
C PRO A 284 -30.21 2.13 -5.35
N ASP A 285 -30.58 1.46 -6.45
CA ASP A 285 -31.59 0.38 -6.51
C ASP A 285 -31.20 -0.92 -5.78
N THR A 286 -30.00 -0.97 -5.19
CA THR A 286 -29.51 -2.13 -4.44
C THR A 286 -29.41 -1.87 -2.93
N VAL A 287 -29.76 -0.66 -2.47
CA VAL A 287 -29.67 -0.27 -1.07
C VAL A 287 -31.05 -0.29 -0.42
N ASP A 288 -31.33 -1.35 0.32
CA ASP A 288 -32.48 -1.45 1.21
C ASP A 288 -32.04 -1.40 2.69
N ALA A 289 -33.00 -1.45 3.62
CA ALA A 289 -32.69 -1.42 5.06
C ALA A 289 -31.75 -2.57 5.49
N LYS A 290 -31.88 -3.76 4.89
CA LYS A 290 -31.03 -4.92 5.19
C LYS A 290 -29.61 -4.73 4.65
N GLU A 291 -29.46 -4.09 3.49
CA GLU A 291 -28.16 -3.75 2.93
C GLU A 291 -27.47 -2.69 3.78
N ILE A 292 -28.20 -1.69 4.30
CA ILE A 292 -27.65 -0.72 5.25
C ILE A 292 -27.18 -1.40 6.54
N GLU A 293 -27.96 -2.35 7.08
CA GLU A 293 -27.53 -3.16 8.23
C GLU A 293 -26.24 -3.93 7.92
N ARG A 294 -26.13 -4.54 6.72
CA ARG A 294 -24.90 -5.21 6.27
C ARG A 294 -23.73 -4.23 6.15
N PHE A 295 -23.92 -3.04 5.59
CA PHE A 295 -22.89 -2.01 5.52
C PHE A 295 -22.36 -1.63 6.90
N ARG A 296 -23.26 -1.51 7.88
CA ARG A 296 -22.86 -1.26 9.28
C ARG A 296 -22.08 -2.43 9.86
N TYR A 297 -22.49 -3.68 9.60
CA TYR A 297 -21.74 -4.87 9.99
C TYR A 297 -20.33 -4.90 9.38
N TYR A 298 -20.18 -4.49 8.12
CA TYR A 298 -18.89 -4.38 7.45
C TYR A 298 -17.98 -3.27 7.99
N GLY A 299 -18.50 -2.35 8.82
CA GLY A 299 -17.79 -1.16 9.25
C GLY A 299 -17.70 -0.08 8.16
N CYS A 300 -18.62 -0.10 7.19
CA CYS A 300 -18.74 0.92 6.16
C CYS A 300 -19.08 2.27 6.79
N THR A 301 -18.32 3.30 6.44
CA THR A 301 -18.52 4.68 6.93
C THR A 301 -19.01 5.63 5.85
N ARG A 302 -18.89 5.24 4.57
CA ARG A 302 -19.36 6.01 3.43
C ARG A 302 -19.84 5.09 2.31
N VAL A 303 -21.00 5.38 1.75
CA VAL A 303 -21.49 4.71 0.55
C VAL A 303 -21.37 5.68 -0.62
N GLN A 304 -20.77 5.24 -1.71
CA GLN A 304 -20.72 5.98 -2.96
C GLN A 304 -21.79 5.43 -3.91
N LEU A 305 -22.86 6.20 -4.11
CA LEU A 305 -23.97 5.82 -4.97
C LEU A 305 -23.74 6.29 -6.40
N GLY A 306 -23.80 5.36 -7.35
CA GLY A 306 -23.76 5.66 -8.78
C GLY A 306 -25.06 6.25 -9.32
N ILE A 307 -25.44 7.47 -8.91
CA ILE A 307 -26.65 8.16 -9.39
C ILE A 307 -26.53 8.51 -10.88
N GLN A 308 -25.35 8.95 -11.31
CA GLN A 308 -25.00 9.39 -12.67
C GLN A 308 -25.70 10.70 -13.12
N HIS A 309 -27.03 10.77 -13.05
CA HIS A 309 -27.81 11.96 -13.42
C HIS A 309 -29.11 12.03 -12.60
N THR A 310 -29.67 13.23 -12.43
CA THR A 310 -30.94 13.48 -11.71
C THR A 310 -32.15 13.67 -12.65
N ASP A 311 -32.03 13.25 -13.91
CA ASP A 311 -33.08 13.37 -14.93
C ASP A 311 -33.35 11.97 -15.47
N ASP A 312 -34.52 11.43 -15.13
CA ASP A 312 -34.93 10.09 -15.52
C ASP A 312 -34.95 9.89 -17.04
N ARG A 313 -35.18 10.95 -17.83
CA ARG A 313 -35.12 10.88 -19.31
C ARG A 313 -33.72 10.59 -19.82
N ILE A 314 -32.70 11.10 -19.12
CA ILE A 314 -31.29 10.81 -19.44
C ILE A 314 -30.93 9.41 -18.95
N LEU A 315 -31.35 9.05 -17.74
CA LEU A 315 -31.11 7.70 -17.17
C LEU A 315 -31.70 6.59 -18.05
N ASP A 316 -32.88 6.82 -18.63
CA ASP A 316 -33.51 5.92 -19.60
C ASP A 316 -32.71 5.81 -20.89
N LYS A 317 -32.32 6.95 -21.49
CA LYS A 317 -31.48 7.01 -22.70
C LYS A 317 -30.16 6.25 -22.58
N ILE A 318 -29.57 6.18 -21.38
CA ILE A 318 -28.30 5.50 -21.14
C ILE A 318 -28.44 4.05 -20.65
N ASN A 319 -29.68 3.53 -20.59
CA ASN A 319 -30.00 2.21 -20.05
C ASN A 319 -29.45 2.01 -18.63
N ARG A 320 -29.66 3.00 -17.74
CA ARG A 320 -29.18 2.94 -16.35
C ARG A 320 -29.85 1.80 -15.58
N GLY A 321 -31.18 1.67 -15.74
CA GLY A 321 -32.01 0.69 -15.04
C GLY A 321 -32.30 1.04 -13.57
N CYS A 322 -31.93 2.23 -13.11
CA CYS A 322 -32.34 2.84 -11.84
C CYS A 322 -32.55 4.34 -12.06
N TYR A 323 -33.39 4.96 -11.23
CA TYR A 323 -33.95 6.30 -11.44
C TYR A 323 -33.84 7.17 -10.18
N THR A 324 -34.26 8.43 -10.30
CA THR A 324 -34.18 9.42 -9.21
C THR A 324 -34.92 8.97 -7.95
N ARG A 325 -36.02 8.21 -8.09
CA ARG A 325 -36.77 7.66 -6.95
C ARG A 325 -36.01 6.63 -6.11
N ASP A 326 -34.98 6.00 -6.69
CA ASP A 326 -34.19 4.96 -6.03
C ASP A 326 -33.02 5.58 -5.23
N ALA A 327 -32.73 6.88 -5.43
CA ALA A 327 -31.63 7.63 -4.82
C ALA A 327 -32.06 8.42 -3.58
#